data_AF-A0A7X6XWB3-F1
#
_entry.id   AF-A0A7X6XWB3-F1
#
_cell.length_a   1.000
_cell.length_b   1.000
_cell.length_c   1.000
_cell.angle_alpha   90.00
_cell.angle_beta   90.00
_cell.angle_gamma   90.00
#
_symmetry.space_group_name_H-M   'P 1'
#
loop_
_entity.id
_entity.type
_entity.pdbx_description
1 polymer ?
#
loop_
_entity_poly.entity_id
_entity_poly.type
_entity_poly.pdbx_seq_one_letter_code
_entity_poly.pdbx_strand_id
1 'polypeptide(L)'
;MKQKLWKIRYYIKRLFGMEWKTFFESVSLAKERSRKPWIVMFFDIIISSFRYNAGYNDYIEFEFYLMNHAQRQSYLTAPKSMAIARQYNDRERAGIILDKSQFHKYYGKFVSRAFLDLTEASLSEFTDFIKTHKNVMCKVVDGNSGVGITKVEYSEALDIQALYDQCLNQKQTLIEQYFVQHPKMAELSASSVNTIRMVTFVDKQGVPHIITLALKIGVGGYVDNIGQGGMYTILSEDGEVVVPFINQKGDHFSVHPLTKMNLIGFTVPNFEVIKQQILEVALVIPEVRYVGWDISVNVSGNLEIIEGNPFTGTFQLPASLALNKMGVMPVLSQYLD
;
A
#
# COMPACT_ATOMS: atom_id res chain seq x y z
N MET A 1 21.60 -19.11 24.28
CA MET A 1 20.46 -19.59 25.10
C MET A 1 19.29 -18.59 25.17
N LYS A 2 19.53 -17.31 25.52
CA LYS A 2 18.49 -16.26 25.63
C LYS A 2 17.64 -16.05 24.36
N GLN A 3 18.25 -16.07 23.18
CA GLN A 3 17.55 -15.87 21.89
C GLN A 3 16.60 -17.02 21.53
N LYS A 4 16.98 -18.28 21.84
CA LYS A 4 16.13 -19.46 21.65
C LYS A 4 14.93 -19.46 22.61
N LEU A 5 15.15 -19.10 23.88
CA LEU A 5 14.09 -18.95 24.88
C LEU A 5 13.10 -17.83 24.54
N TRP A 6 13.58 -16.71 23.99
CA TRP A 6 12.72 -15.64 23.49
C TRP A 6 11.86 -16.10 22.31
N LYS A 7 12.43 -16.80 21.33
CA LYS A 7 11.66 -17.37 20.21
C LYS A 7 10.57 -18.32 20.72
N ILE A 8 10.90 -19.22 21.65
CA ILE A 8 9.92 -20.14 22.25
C ILE A 8 8.79 -19.36 22.93
N ARG A 9 9.11 -18.37 23.78
CA ARG A 9 8.10 -17.52 24.43
C ARG A 9 7.23 -16.74 23.43
N TYR A 10 7.83 -16.20 22.37
CA TYR A 10 7.12 -15.52 21.29
C TYR A 10 6.13 -16.44 20.57
N TYR A 11 6.54 -17.67 20.26
CA TYR A 11 5.67 -18.65 19.62
C TYR A 11 4.57 -19.17 20.54
N ILE A 12 4.86 -19.40 21.82
CA ILE A 12 3.85 -19.73 22.83
C ILE A 12 2.80 -18.60 22.92
N LYS A 13 3.24 -17.34 22.97
CA LYS A 13 2.32 -16.19 22.97
C LYS A 13 1.45 -16.13 21.70
N ARG A 14 2.01 -16.42 20.52
CA ARG A 14 1.24 -16.50 19.26
C ARG A 14 0.23 -17.64 19.26
N LEU A 15 0.55 -18.80 19.85
CA LEU A 15 -0.38 -19.93 19.94
C LEU A 15 -1.63 -19.57 20.76
N PHE A 16 -1.45 -18.86 21.88
CA PHE A 16 -2.57 -18.42 22.72
C PHE A 16 -3.36 -17.23 22.15
N GLY A 17 -2.78 -16.48 21.22
CA GLY A 17 -3.44 -15.36 20.51
C GLY A 17 -3.83 -15.69 19.07
N MET A 18 -3.89 -16.98 18.70
CA MET A 18 -4.19 -17.40 17.34
C MET A 18 -5.70 -17.44 17.08
N GLU A 19 -6.13 -16.85 15.97
CA GLU A 19 -7.47 -17.03 15.41
C GLU A 19 -7.58 -18.44 14.81
N TRP A 20 -7.85 -19.44 15.66
CA TRP A 20 -7.88 -20.86 15.27
C TRP A 20 -8.85 -21.16 14.14
N LYS A 21 -9.99 -20.45 14.09
CA LYS A 21 -10.96 -20.56 12.99
C LYS A 21 -10.30 -20.23 11.64
N THR A 22 -9.69 -19.05 11.52
CA THR A 22 -9.02 -18.62 10.29
C THR A 22 -7.81 -19.50 9.94
N PHE A 23 -7.11 -20.02 10.95
CA PHE A 23 -6.05 -20.99 10.73
C PHE A 23 -6.59 -22.27 10.07
N PHE A 24 -7.64 -22.89 10.59
CA PHE A 24 -8.22 -24.11 10.01
C PHE A 24 -8.87 -23.89 8.64
N GLU A 25 -9.47 -22.71 8.42
CA GLU A 25 -9.92 -22.27 7.10
C GLU A 25 -8.75 -22.20 6.10
N SER A 26 -7.62 -21.63 6.53
CA SER A 26 -6.39 -21.56 5.71
C SER A 26 -5.85 -22.95 5.37
N VAL A 27 -5.82 -23.89 6.32
CA VAL A 27 -5.38 -25.27 6.05
C VAL A 27 -6.28 -25.92 5.00
N SER A 28 -7.60 -25.72 5.11
CA SER A 28 -8.59 -26.27 4.17
C SER A 28 -8.44 -25.66 2.78
N LEU A 29 -8.21 -24.35 2.70
CA LEU A 29 -7.95 -23.65 1.45
C LEU A 29 -6.63 -24.11 0.80
N ALA A 30 -5.56 -24.28 1.58
CA ALA A 30 -4.29 -24.83 1.09
C ALA A 30 -4.46 -26.24 0.55
N LYS A 31 -5.23 -27.11 1.23
CA LYS A 31 -5.57 -28.46 0.74
C LYS A 31 -6.28 -28.38 -0.61
N GLU A 32 -7.31 -27.53 -0.71
CA GLU A 32 -8.09 -27.39 -1.94
C GLU A 32 -7.22 -26.93 -3.12
N ARG A 33 -6.43 -25.88 -2.92
CA ARG A 33 -5.58 -25.28 -3.96
C ARG A 33 -4.39 -26.16 -4.34
N SER A 34 -3.75 -26.82 -3.36
CA SER A 34 -2.56 -27.66 -3.60
C SER A 34 -2.87 -29.11 -3.98
N ARG A 35 -4.11 -29.57 -3.74
CA ARG A 35 -4.54 -30.99 -3.81
C ARG A 35 -3.74 -31.94 -2.90
N LYS A 36 -3.00 -31.42 -1.90
CA LYS A 36 -2.26 -32.22 -0.91
C LYS A 36 -3.14 -32.59 0.28
N PRO A 37 -2.84 -33.67 1.03
CA PRO A 37 -3.62 -34.05 2.22
C PRO A 37 -3.67 -32.94 3.27
N TRP A 38 -4.82 -32.82 3.95
CA TRP A 38 -5.05 -31.79 4.98
C TRP A 38 -3.96 -31.77 6.05
N ILE A 39 -3.59 -32.96 6.56
CA ILE A 39 -2.58 -33.09 7.62
C ILE A 39 -1.19 -32.61 7.17
N VAL A 40 -0.87 -32.78 5.89
CA VAL A 40 0.39 -32.27 5.32
C VAL A 40 0.36 -30.75 5.30
N MET A 41 -0.76 -30.14 4.89
CA MET A 41 -0.91 -28.68 4.88
C MET A 41 -0.91 -28.07 6.28
N PHE A 42 -1.52 -28.76 7.26
CA PHE A 42 -1.49 -28.35 8.66
C PHE A 42 -0.06 -28.19 9.17
N PHE A 43 0.77 -29.23 9.01
CA PHE A 43 2.16 -29.17 9.44
C PHE A 43 3.02 -28.25 8.57
N ASP A 44 2.77 -28.17 7.26
CA ASP A 44 3.55 -27.31 6.36
C ASP A 44 3.36 -25.81 6.69
N ILE A 45 2.13 -25.38 7.02
CA ILE A 45 1.85 -24.02 7.50
C ILE A 45 2.59 -23.74 8.82
N ILE A 46 2.51 -24.67 9.78
CA ILE A 46 3.18 -24.52 11.07
C ILE A 46 4.70 -24.42 10.89
N ILE A 47 5.31 -25.34 10.14
CA ILE A 47 6.74 -25.34 9.83
C ILE A 47 7.12 -24.03 9.13
N SER A 48 6.30 -23.55 8.20
CA SER A 48 6.56 -22.32 7.45
C SER A 48 6.52 -21.07 8.35
N SER A 49 5.62 -21.04 9.33
CA SER A 49 5.59 -20.03 10.37
C SER A 49 6.90 -20.03 11.15
N PHE A 50 7.32 -21.18 11.68
CA PHE A 50 8.56 -21.31 12.45
C PHE A 50 9.83 -20.97 11.68
N ARG A 51 9.91 -21.40 10.42
CA ARG A 51 11.17 -21.33 9.65
C ARG A 51 11.31 -20.07 8.81
N TYR A 52 10.23 -19.57 8.22
CA TYR A 52 10.27 -18.43 7.30
C TYR A 52 9.54 -17.20 7.82
N ASN A 53 9.00 -17.25 9.05
CA ASN A 53 8.14 -16.23 9.62
C ASN A 53 6.90 -15.95 8.75
N ALA A 54 6.38 -16.97 8.06
CA ALA A 54 5.18 -16.88 7.25
C ALA A 54 3.96 -17.33 8.08
N GLY A 55 3.09 -16.39 8.46
CA GLY A 55 1.80 -16.75 9.05
C GLY A 55 0.91 -17.49 8.05
N TYR A 56 -0.24 -18.01 8.50
CA TYR A 56 -1.20 -18.66 7.60
C TYR A 56 -1.69 -17.71 6.50
N ASN A 57 -1.82 -16.40 6.77
CA ASN A 57 -2.12 -15.39 5.75
C ASN A 57 -1.01 -15.30 4.70
N ASP A 58 0.24 -15.07 5.08
CA ASP A 58 1.39 -15.03 4.14
C ASP A 58 1.48 -16.33 3.33
N TYR A 59 1.24 -17.48 3.98
CA TYR A 59 1.33 -18.80 3.37
C TYR A 59 0.31 -18.99 2.25
N ILE A 60 -0.92 -18.54 2.48
CA ILE A 60 -2.00 -18.62 1.49
C ILE A 60 -1.81 -17.57 0.41
N GLU A 61 -1.55 -16.31 0.80
CA GLU A 61 -1.38 -15.17 -0.09
C GLU A 61 -0.27 -15.42 -1.10
N PHE A 62 0.90 -15.90 -0.66
CA PHE A 62 2.03 -16.16 -1.54
C PHE A 62 2.08 -17.58 -2.08
N GLU A 63 1.13 -18.44 -1.74
CA GLU A 63 1.04 -19.83 -2.21
C GLU A 63 2.27 -20.67 -1.87
N PHE A 64 2.73 -20.61 -0.62
CA PHE A 64 3.94 -21.32 -0.15
C PHE A 64 3.87 -22.83 -0.40
N TYR A 65 2.67 -23.41 -0.48
CA TYR A 65 2.46 -24.82 -0.81
C TYR A 65 2.95 -25.23 -2.22
N LEU A 66 3.26 -24.27 -3.11
CA LEU A 66 3.83 -24.47 -4.44
C LEU A 66 5.36 -24.27 -4.51
N MET A 67 6.00 -23.95 -3.40
CA MET A 67 7.41 -23.54 -3.34
C MET A 67 8.30 -24.55 -2.61
N ASN A 68 9.58 -24.55 -2.99
CA ASN A 68 10.64 -25.22 -2.24
C ASN A 68 11.25 -24.32 -1.13
N HIS A 69 12.26 -24.82 -0.43
CA HIS A 69 12.93 -24.10 0.66
C HIS A 69 13.53 -22.75 0.25
N ALA A 70 14.27 -22.72 -0.86
CA ALA A 70 14.98 -21.52 -1.31
C ALA A 70 13.98 -20.43 -1.75
N GLN A 71 12.93 -20.84 -2.46
CA GLN A 71 11.83 -19.97 -2.88
C GLN A 71 11.13 -19.36 -1.66
N ARG A 72 10.68 -20.15 -0.68
CA ARG A 72 10.04 -19.62 0.54
C ARG A 72 10.92 -18.66 1.33
N GLN A 73 12.24 -18.92 1.35
CA GLN A 73 13.18 -18.04 2.05
C GLN A 73 13.31 -16.66 1.40
N SER A 74 13.09 -16.58 0.08
CA SER A 74 13.15 -15.33 -0.69
C SER A 74 11.94 -14.40 -0.50
N TYR A 75 10.86 -14.87 0.11
CA TYR A 75 9.67 -14.03 0.34
C TYR A 75 9.81 -13.14 1.58
N LEU A 76 9.43 -11.87 1.41
CA LEU A 76 9.22 -10.94 2.50
C LEU A 76 7.84 -11.21 3.09
N THR A 77 7.77 -11.57 4.36
CA THR A 77 6.50 -11.82 5.06
C THR A 77 6.13 -10.61 5.91
N ALA A 78 4.86 -10.45 6.27
CA ALA A 78 4.42 -9.30 7.06
C ALA A 78 5.22 -9.13 8.37
N PRO A 79 5.54 -10.20 9.15
CA PRO A 79 6.43 -10.07 10.31
C PRO A 79 7.85 -9.61 9.98
N LYS A 80 8.40 -10.01 8.83
CA LYS A 80 9.72 -9.55 8.37
C LYS A 80 9.68 -8.07 7.97
N SER A 81 8.68 -7.66 7.18
CA SER A 81 8.50 -6.25 6.78
C SER A 81 8.39 -5.33 8.01
N MET A 82 7.58 -5.74 8.99
CA MET A 82 7.42 -5.02 10.26
C MET A 82 8.73 -4.95 11.07
N ALA A 83 9.53 -6.02 11.07
CA ALA A 83 10.82 -6.02 11.75
C ALA A 83 11.82 -5.06 11.09
N ILE A 84 11.85 -5.02 9.76
CA ILE A 84 12.68 -4.09 8.98
C ILE A 84 12.26 -2.65 9.27
N ALA A 85 10.98 -2.33 9.16
CA ALA A 85 10.48 -0.98 9.47
C ALA A 85 10.87 -0.55 10.90
N ARG A 86 10.70 -1.41 11.90
CA ARG A 86 11.10 -1.09 13.30
C ARG A 86 12.60 -0.92 13.50
N GLN A 87 13.41 -1.60 12.71
CA GLN A 87 14.86 -1.54 12.82
C GLN A 87 15.43 -0.30 12.13
N TYR A 88 14.86 0.08 10.98
CA TYR A 88 15.46 1.05 10.07
C TYR A 88 14.73 2.39 9.99
N ASN A 89 13.52 2.49 10.54
CA ASN A 89 12.80 3.75 10.60
C ASN A 89 12.92 4.38 11.99
N ASP A 90 13.45 5.59 12.04
CA ASP A 90 13.32 6.41 13.23
C ASP A 90 11.83 6.63 13.56
N ARG A 91 11.46 6.33 14.81
CA ARG A 91 10.05 6.27 15.21
C ARG A 91 9.41 7.65 15.30
N GLU A 92 10.15 8.67 15.73
CA GLU A 92 9.63 10.03 15.85
C GLU A 92 9.48 10.65 14.46
N ARG A 93 10.50 10.46 13.61
CA ARG A 93 10.47 10.91 12.21
C ARG A 93 9.43 10.20 11.38
N ALA A 94 9.18 8.91 11.60
CA ALA A 94 8.08 8.19 10.96
C ALA A 94 6.70 8.81 11.29
N GLY A 95 6.57 9.46 12.46
CA GLY A 95 5.39 10.23 12.83
C GLY A 95 5.08 11.38 11.88
N ILE A 96 6.11 12.02 11.29
CA ILE A 96 5.94 13.10 10.30
C ILE A 96 5.23 12.61 9.04
N ILE A 97 5.50 11.37 8.62
CA ILE A 97 4.88 10.78 7.42
C ILE A 97 3.42 10.41 7.69
N LEU A 98 3.10 10.03 8.93
CA LEU A 98 1.75 9.61 9.33
C LEU A 98 0.84 10.81 9.64
N ASP A 99 1.41 11.90 10.17
CA ASP A 99 0.70 13.15 10.44
C ASP A 99 0.52 13.94 9.14
N LYS A 100 -0.72 14.10 8.68
CA LYS A 100 -0.97 14.73 7.37
C LYS A 100 -0.60 16.22 7.32
N SER A 101 -0.63 16.94 8.43
CA SER A 101 -0.23 18.35 8.47
C SER A 101 1.28 18.48 8.31
N GLN A 102 2.04 17.69 9.08
CA GLN A 102 3.49 17.62 8.92
C GLN A 102 3.88 17.05 7.55
N PHE A 103 3.13 16.06 7.04
CA PHE A 103 3.35 15.49 5.73
C PHE A 103 3.34 16.56 4.64
N HIS A 104 2.31 17.41 4.59
CA HIS A 104 2.23 18.49 3.61
C HIS A 104 3.37 19.51 3.75
N LYS A 105 3.82 19.78 4.97
CA LYS A 105 4.97 20.67 5.21
C LYS A 105 6.28 20.13 4.62
N TYR A 106 6.55 18.84 4.77
CA TYR A 106 7.81 18.23 4.30
C TYR A 106 7.74 17.77 2.84
N TYR A 107 6.59 17.28 2.39
CA TYR A 107 6.40 16.66 1.08
C TYR A 107 5.59 17.49 0.10
N GLY A 108 5.19 18.72 0.46
CA GLY A 108 4.36 19.58 -0.38
C GLY A 108 4.89 19.83 -1.80
N LYS A 109 6.22 19.76 -2.01
CA LYS A 109 6.83 19.79 -3.36
C LYS A 109 6.29 18.69 -4.29
N PHE A 110 5.88 17.55 -3.72
CA PHE A 110 5.44 16.33 -4.42
C PHE A 110 3.92 16.11 -4.33
N VAL A 111 3.18 17.11 -3.85
CA VAL A 111 1.72 17.09 -3.75
C VAL A 111 1.19 18.32 -4.48
N SER A 112 0.59 18.14 -5.66
CA SER A 112 0.11 19.28 -6.47
C SER A 112 -1.25 19.80 -6.02
N ARG A 113 -1.99 19.01 -5.23
CA ARG A 113 -3.28 19.41 -4.67
C ARG A 113 -3.13 20.52 -3.65
N ALA A 114 -3.97 21.54 -3.75
CA ALA A 114 -4.18 22.46 -2.64
C ALA A 114 -4.82 21.73 -1.44
N PHE A 115 -4.54 22.20 -0.24
CA PHE A 115 -5.16 21.71 1.00
C PHE A 115 -5.49 22.86 1.95
N LEU A 116 -6.39 22.59 2.90
CA LEU A 116 -6.76 23.48 3.98
C LEU A 116 -6.89 22.66 5.27
N ASP A 117 -6.30 23.15 6.36
CA ASP A 117 -6.43 22.57 7.70
C ASP A 117 -7.47 23.35 8.52
N LEU A 118 -8.62 22.73 8.79
CA LEU A 118 -9.72 23.33 9.56
C LEU A 118 -9.42 23.49 11.06
N THR A 119 -8.30 22.98 11.55
CA THR A 119 -7.87 23.30 12.92
C THR A 119 -7.35 24.73 13.03
N GLU A 120 -6.93 25.32 11.91
CA GLU A 120 -6.37 26.67 11.82
C GLU A 120 -7.24 27.61 10.96
N ALA A 121 -7.96 27.07 9.97
CA ALA A 121 -8.75 27.86 9.03
C ALA A 121 -10.11 28.29 9.58
N SER A 122 -10.53 29.48 9.19
CA SER A 122 -11.87 30.03 9.43
C SER A 122 -12.91 29.49 8.45
N LEU A 123 -14.19 29.65 8.79
CA LEU A 123 -15.31 29.39 7.87
C LEU A 123 -15.19 30.16 6.54
N SER A 124 -14.66 31.39 6.58
CA SER A 124 -14.48 32.19 5.36
C SER A 124 -13.45 31.54 4.44
N GLU A 125 -12.30 31.13 4.98
CA GLU A 125 -11.27 30.44 4.22
C GLU A 125 -11.75 29.08 3.69
N PHE A 126 -12.52 28.34 4.49
CA PHE A 126 -13.18 27.12 4.03
C PHE A 126 -14.15 27.38 2.87
N THR A 127 -14.97 28.44 2.99
CA THR A 127 -15.91 28.85 1.94
C THR A 127 -15.19 29.15 0.63
N ASP A 128 -14.12 29.94 0.70
CA ASP A 128 -13.32 30.33 -0.46
C ASP A 128 -12.64 29.10 -1.08
N PHE A 129 -12.11 28.19 -0.27
CA PHE A 129 -11.47 26.96 -0.73
C PHE A 129 -12.44 26.05 -1.50
N ILE A 130 -13.63 25.78 -0.93
CA ILE A 130 -14.66 24.94 -1.56
C ILE A 130 -15.13 25.54 -2.88
N LYS A 131 -15.36 26.87 -2.90
CA LYS A 131 -15.80 27.60 -4.10
C LYS A 131 -14.74 27.61 -5.20
N THR A 132 -13.47 27.70 -4.83
CA THR A 132 -12.34 27.75 -5.77
C THR A 132 -12.10 26.40 -6.42
N HIS A 133 -12.02 25.34 -5.63
CA HIS A 133 -11.63 24.01 -6.14
C HIS A 133 -12.79 23.18 -6.67
N LYS A 134 -14.04 23.54 -6.35
CA LYS A 134 -15.31 22.91 -6.75
C LYS A 134 -15.49 21.48 -6.27
N ASN A 135 -14.51 20.61 -6.46
CA ASN A 135 -14.48 19.25 -5.94
C ASN A 135 -13.40 19.15 -4.87
N VAL A 136 -13.76 18.69 -3.69
CA VAL A 136 -12.81 18.47 -2.59
C VAL A 136 -13.03 17.12 -1.92
N MET A 137 -12.02 16.69 -1.18
CA MET A 137 -12.06 15.54 -0.29
C MET A 137 -11.90 16.03 1.16
N CYS A 138 -12.91 15.83 1.99
CA CYS A 138 -12.84 16.08 3.43
C CYS A 138 -12.35 14.80 4.12
N LYS A 139 -11.28 14.88 4.91
CA LYS A 139 -10.59 13.71 5.48
C LYS A 139 -10.31 13.90 6.96
N VAL A 140 -10.49 12.83 7.73
CA VAL A 140 -9.87 12.76 9.07
C VAL A 140 -8.36 12.62 8.96
N VAL A 141 -7.60 13.23 9.87
CA VAL A 141 -6.13 13.20 9.83
C VAL A 141 -5.61 11.77 10.05
N ASP A 142 -6.12 11.07 11.07
CA ASP A 142 -5.62 9.74 11.49
C ASP A 142 -6.28 8.54 10.79
N GLY A 143 -7.01 8.77 9.71
CA GLY A 143 -7.73 7.73 8.98
C GLY A 143 -6.81 6.93 8.06
N ASN A 144 -6.89 5.60 8.14
CA ASN A 144 -6.23 4.68 7.22
C ASN A 144 -7.25 4.05 6.27
N SER A 145 -6.78 3.60 5.10
CA SER A 145 -7.61 2.85 4.15
C SER A 145 -8.91 3.58 3.80
N GLY A 146 -8.88 4.87 3.49
CA GLY A 146 -10.07 5.60 3.04
C GLY A 146 -11.20 5.80 4.08
N VAL A 147 -11.02 5.37 5.32
CA VAL A 147 -12.02 5.59 6.39
C VAL A 147 -12.08 7.07 6.75
N GLY A 148 -13.30 7.60 6.88
CA GLY A 148 -13.53 8.99 7.27
C GLY A 148 -13.25 9.99 6.15
N ILE A 149 -13.43 9.58 4.90
CA ILE A 149 -13.30 10.43 3.71
C ILE A 149 -14.68 10.73 3.11
N THR A 150 -14.96 12.00 2.86
CA THR A 150 -16.17 12.46 2.16
C THR A 150 -15.77 13.25 0.91
N LYS A 151 -16.33 12.90 -0.25
CA LYS A 151 -16.22 13.74 -1.46
C LYS A 151 -17.31 14.81 -1.42
N VAL A 152 -16.94 16.06 -1.65
CA VAL A 152 -17.88 17.18 -1.74
C VAL A 152 -17.73 17.83 -3.11
N GLU A 153 -18.88 18.09 -3.73
CA GLU A 153 -19.00 18.91 -4.94
C GLU A 153 -19.75 20.20 -4.59
N TYR A 154 -19.13 21.34 -4.89
CA TYR A 154 -19.71 22.65 -4.70
C TYR A 154 -20.86 22.86 -5.68
N SER A 155 -21.97 23.38 -5.16
CA SER A 155 -23.06 23.97 -5.94
C SER A 155 -23.57 25.21 -5.21
N GLU A 156 -24.25 26.11 -5.92
CA GLU A 156 -24.85 27.31 -5.31
C GLU A 156 -25.92 26.98 -4.25
N ALA A 157 -26.47 25.76 -4.27
CA ALA A 157 -27.44 25.28 -3.28
C ALA A 157 -26.78 24.62 -2.06
N LEU A 158 -25.45 24.45 -2.05
CA LEU A 158 -24.73 23.81 -0.96
C LEU A 158 -24.73 24.72 0.28
N ASP A 159 -25.22 24.21 1.41
CA ASP A 159 -25.08 24.87 2.70
C ASP A 159 -23.66 24.69 3.25
N ILE A 160 -22.82 25.68 3.00
CA ILE A 160 -21.39 25.65 3.37
C ILE A 160 -21.22 25.68 4.89
N GLN A 161 -22.09 26.40 5.62
CA GLN A 161 -22.03 26.44 7.09
C GLN A 161 -22.31 25.05 7.66
N ALA A 162 -23.40 24.41 7.21
CA ALA A 162 -23.73 23.06 7.66
C ALA A 162 -22.63 22.06 7.32
N LEU A 163 -22.02 22.17 6.13
CA LEU A 163 -20.89 21.33 5.75
C LEU A 163 -19.66 21.56 6.63
N TYR A 164 -19.32 22.81 6.94
CA TYR A 164 -18.21 23.16 7.82
C TYR A 164 -18.41 22.55 9.21
N ASP A 165 -19.60 22.74 9.79
CA ASP A 165 -19.95 22.17 11.09
C ASP A 165 -19.94 20.63 11.05
N GLN A 166 -20.41 20.02 9.98
CA GLN A 166 -20.31 18.57 9.78
C GLN A 166 -18.85 18.10 9.76
N CYS A 167 -17.97 18.78 9.03
CA CYS A 167 -16.56 18.42 8.94
C CYS A 167 -15.90 18.47 10.32
N LEU A 168 -16.15 19.53 11.10
CA LEU A 168 -15.64 19.64 12.48
C LEU A 168 -16.19 18.53 13.39
N ASN A 169 -17.49 18.27 13.33
CA ASN A 169 -18.14 17.21 14.12
C ASN A 169 -17.60 15.81 13.79
N GLN A 170 -17.28 15.56 12.52
CA GLN A 170 -16.70 14.30 12.03
C GLN A 170 -15.18 14.26 12.14
N LYS A 171 -14.54 15.33 12.66
CA LYS A 171 -13.09 15.52 12.73
C LYS A 171 -12.39 15.44 11.37
N GLN A 172 -13.10 15.77 10.30
CA GLN A 172 -12.57 15.88 8.95
C GLN A 172 -11.86 17.22 8.78
N THR A 173 -10.72 17.38 9.45
CA THR A 173 -10.03 18.67 9.50
C THR A 173 -9.10 18.89 8.32
N LEU A 174 -8.80 17.88 7.50
CA LEU A 174 -8.00 18.05 6.30
C LEU A 174 -8.90 18.09 5.06
N ILE A 175 -8.95 19.24 4.41
CA ILE A 175 -9.71 19.45 3.17
C ILE A 175 -8.72 19.53 2.02
N GLU A 176 -8.82 18.63 1.06
CA GLU A 176 -7.92 18.61 -0.09
C GLU A 176 -8.69 18.85 -1.38
N GLN A 177 -8.09 19.59 -2.31
CA GLN A 177 -8.57 19.64 -3.69
C GLN A 177 -8.71 18.22 -4.24
N TYR A 178 -9.80 17.93 -4.95
CA TYR A 178 -9.97 16.64 -5.59
C TYR A 178 -8.82 16.35 -6.57
N PHE A 179 -8.15 15.22 -6.38
CA PHE A 179 -7.06 14.82 -7.26
C PHE A 179 -7.59 14.39 -8.62
N VAL A 180 -7.09 15.00 -9.69
CA VAL A 180 -7.28 14.51 -11.05
C VAL A 180 -5.99 13.85 -11.51
N GLN A 181 -6.04 12.53 -11.70
CA GLN A 181 -4.92 11.75 -12.20
C GLN A 181 -4.76 11.91 -13.73
N HIS A 182 -3.59 11.52 -14.24
CA HIS A 182 -3.26 11.52 -15.65
C HIS A 182 -4.32 10.75 -16.47
N PRO A 183 -4.73 11.23 -17.66
CA PRO A 183 -5.76 10.58 -18.48
C PRO A 183 -5.50 9.09 -18.73
N LYS A 184 -4.25 8.73 -19.07
CA LYS A 184 -3.82 7.33 -19.23
C LYS A 184 -4.03 6.47 -17.97
N MET A 185 -3.81 7.03 -16.77
CA MET A 185 -4.08 6.32 -15.51
C MET A 185 -5.59 6.15 -15.29
N ALA A 186 -6.42 7.09 -15.76
CA ALA A 186 -7.87 7.03 -15.64
C ALA A 186 -8.53 5.98 -16.56
N GLU A 187 -7.85 5.55 -17.62
CA GLU A 187 -8.30 4.43 -18.47
C GLU A 187 -8.48 3.12 -17.67
N LEU A 188 -7.62 2.88 -16.67
CA LEU A 188 -7.69 1.71 -15.80
C LEU A 188 -8.99 1.70 -15.00
N SER A 189 -9.27 2.81 -14.32
CA SER A 189 -10.48 3.04 -13.54
C SER A 189 -10.64 4.54 -13.28
N ALA A 190 -11.74 5.13 -13.74
CA ALA A 190 -12.07 6.53 -13.47
C ALA A 190 -12.77 6.73 -12.12
N SER A 191 -13.21 5.64 -11.47
CA SER A 191 -13.94 5.70 -10.20
C SER A 191 -13.06 5.90 -8.97
N SER A 192 -11.78 5.52 -9.07
CA SER A 192 -10.78 5.60 -8.00
C SER A 192 -9.51 6.28 -8.49
N VAL A 193 -8.75 6.86 -7.56
CA VAL A 193 -7.34 7.16 -7.82
C VAL A 193 -6.59 5.84 -7.92
N ASN A 194 -5.95 5.60 -9.06
CA ASN A 194 -5.08 4.44 -9.28
C ASN A 194 -3.67 4.81 -8.81
N THR A 195 -3.12 4.01 -7.90
CA THR A 195 -1.84 4.30 -7.27
C THR A 195 -0.79 3.24 -7.58
N ILE A 196 0.46 3.63 -7.48
CA ILE A 196 1.60 2.74 -7.51
C ILE A 196 2.17 2.75 -6.11
N ARG A 197 2.16 1.59 -5.45
CA ARG A 197 2.97 1.36 -4.25
C ARG A 197 4.42 1.22 -4.69
N MET A 198 5.20 2.28 -4.48
CA MET A 198 6.64 2.27 -4.63
C MET A 198 7.29 2.10 -3.26
N VAL A 199 7.83 0.91 -2.99
CA VAL A 199 8.58 0.66 -1.75
C VAL A 199 10.02 1.09 -1.97
N THR A 200 10.51 1.96 -1.09
CA THR A 200 11.88 2.47 -1.12
C THR A 200 12.66 2.02 0.10
N PHE A 201 13.98 1.90 -0.05
CA PHE A 201 14.92 1.70 1.04
C PHE A 201 16.13 2.64 0.89
N VAL A 202 16.45 3.42 1.92
CA VAL A 202 17.69 4.22 1.98
C VAL A 202 18.77 3.38 2.66
N ASP A 203 19.89 3.13 1.99
CA ASP A 203 21.00 2.34 2.55
C ASP A 203 21.85 3.15 3.56
N LYS A 204 22.85 2.51 4.17
CA LYS A 204 23.76 3.17 5.12
C LYS A 204 24.67 4.22 4.49
N GLN A 205 24.81 4.23 3.16
CA GLN A 205 25.51 5.28 2.42
C GLN A 205 24.61 6.49 2.16
N GLY A 206 23.33 6.42 2.52
CA GLY A 206 22.34 7.46 2.23
C GLY A 206 21.83 7.42 0.80
N VAL A 207 22.00 6.30 0.08
CA VAL A 207 21.51 6.14 -1.29
C VAL A 207 20.11 5.50 -1.25
N PRO A 208 19.11 6.10 -1.91
CA PRO A 208 17.76 5.55 -1.99
C PRO A 208 17.67 4.50 -3.10
N HIS A 209 16.92 3.42 -2.85
CA HIS A 209 16.70 2.32 -3.77
C HIS A 209 15.21 1.98 -3.86
N ILE A 210 14.73 1.63 -5.06
CA ILE A 210 13.38 1.10 -5.26
C ILE A 210 13.41 -0.41 -5.09
N ILE A 211 12.55 -0.93 -4.23
CA ILE A 211 12.48 -2.35 -3.83
C ILE A 211 11.29 -3.05 -4.47
N THR A 212 10.17 -2.35 -4.63
CA THR A 212 8.94 -2.91 -5.16
C THR A 212 8.14 -1.86 -5.89
N LEU A 213 7.55 -2.26 -7.01
CA LEU A 213 6.66 -1.47 -7.85
C LEU A 213 5.35 -2.24 -7.99
N ALA A 214 4.31 -1.84 -7.26
CA ALA A 214 3.01 -2.49 -7.34
C ALA A 214 1.93 -1.50 -7.80
N LEU A 215 1.34 -1.73 -8.97
CA LEU A 215 0.21 -0.93 -9.44
C LEU A 215 -1.08 -1.46 -8.81
N LYS A 216 -1.84 -0.56 -8.20
CA LYS A 216 -3.12 -0.79 -7.53
C LYS A 216 -4.23 -0.08 -8.31
N ILE A 217 -5.36 -0.75 -8.49
CA ILE A 217 -6.52 -0.20 -9.20
C ILE A 217 -7.83 -0.57 -8.48
N GLY A 218 -8.81 0.33 -8.51
CA GLY A 218 -10.10 0.14 -7.86
C GLY A 218 -11.18 -0.44 -8.76
N VAL A 219 -12.10 -1.21 -8.18
CA VAL A 219 -13.21 -1.90 -8.87
C VAL A 219 -14.56 -1.30 -8.45
N GLY A 220 -14.78 -0.01 -8.69
CA GLY A 220 -16.09 0.64 -8.53
C GLY A 220 -16.33 1.36 -7.20
N GLY A 221 -15.27 1.88 -6.57
CA GLY A 221 -15.32 2.75 -5.39
C GLY A 221 -14.26 3.86 -5.48
N TYR A 222 -14.14 4.71 -4.45
CA TYR A 222 -13.21 5.85 -4.46
C TYR A 222 -11.75 5.50 -4.19
N VAL A 223 -11.48 4.29 -3.70
CA VAL A 223 -10.15 3.82 -3.30
C VAL A 223 -9.76 2.56 -4.05
N ASP A 224 -8.47 2.38 -4.27
CA ASP A 224 -7.88 1.23 -4.95
C ASP A 224 -7.34 0.16 -3.98
N ASN A 225 -7.63 0.30 -2.69
CA ASN A 225 -7.13 -0.58 -1.65
C ASN A 225 -7.71 -1.99 -1.83
N ILE A 226 -6.83 -2.99 -1.85
CA ILE A 226 -7.20 -4.41 -1.97
C ILE A 226 -8.19 -4.86 -0.90
N GLY A 227 -8.07 -4.35 0.34
CA GLY A 227 -8.99 -4.66 1.44
C GLY A 227 -10.40 -4.08 1.25
N GLN A 228 -10.60 -3.22 0.25
CA GLN A 228 -11.89 -2.63 -0.13
C GLN A 228 -12.34 -3.06 -1.53
N GLY A 229 -11.81 -4.18 -2.02
CA GLY A 229 -12.19 -4.74 -3.32
C GLY A 229 -11.34 -4.25 -4.49
N GLY A 230 -10.28 -3.48 -4.23
CA GLY A 230 -9.25 -3.19 -5.23
C GLY A 230 -8.42 -4.42 -5.63
N MET A 231 -7.54 -4.24 -6.59
CA MET A 231 -6.63 -5.26 -7.10
C MET A 231 -5.23 -4.66 -7.27
N TYR A 232 -4.19 -5.49 -7.21
CA TYR A 232 -2.84 -5.05 -7.54
C TYR A 232 -2.08 -6.01 -8.45
N THR A 233 -1.06 -5.52 -9.14
CA THR A 233 -0.07 -6.31 -9.86
C THR A 233 1.33 -5.79 -9.54
N ILE A 234 2.37 -6.55 -9.90
CA ILE A 234 3.76 -6.09 -9.86
C ILE A 234 4.15 -5.62 -11.26
N LEU A 235 4.68 -4.41 -11.34
CA LEU A 235 5.16 -3.81 -12.58
C LEU A 235 6.55 -4.35 -12.95
N SER A 236 6.88 -4.32 -14.24
CA SER A 236 8.27 -4.42 -14.69
C SER A 236 9.09 -3.20 -14.23
N GLU A 237 10.41 -3.27 -14.40
CA GLU A 237 11.33 -2.14 -14.11
C GLU A 237 11.05 -0.90 -14.97
N ASP A 238 10.38 -1.09 -16.12
CA ASP A 238 9.97 -0.04 -17.06
C ASP A 238 8.53 0.47 -16.79
N GLY A 239 7.85 -0.06 -15.77
CA GLY A 239 6.52 0.38 -15.37
C GLY A 239 5.38 -0.23 -16.20
N GLU A 240 5.62 -1.39 -16.80
CA GLU A 240 4.63 -2.14 -17.59
C GLU A 240 3.95 -3.23 -16.75
N VAL A 241 2.66 -3.42 -16.97
CA VAL A 241 1.91 -4.57 -16.46
C VAL A 241 2.20 -5.80 -17.32
N VAL A 242 3.05 -6.69 -16.79
CA VAL A 242 3.47 -7.93 -17.48
C VAL A 242 2.81 -9.20 -16.91
N VAL A 243 2.12 -9.08 -15.78
CA VAL A 243 1.41 -10.18 -15.12
C VAL A 243 0.01 -9.74 -14.66
N PRO A 244 -0.95 -10.68 -14.56
CA PRO A 244 -2.32 -10.37 -14.16
C PRO A 244 -2.40 -9.69 -12.79
N PHE A 245 -3.41 -8.85 -12.61
CA PHE A 245 -3.78 -8.31 -11.31
C PHE A 245 -4.35 -9.40 -10.41
N ILE A 246 -4.17 -9.24 -9.10
CA ILE A 246 -4.72 -10.11 -8.07
C ILE A 246 -5.57 -9.32 -7.08
N ASN A 247 -6.68 -9.90 -6.65
CA ASN A 247 -7.53 -9.36 -5.58
C ASN A 247 -7.25 -10.05 -4.24
N GLN A 248 -7.95 -9.64 -3.18
CA GLN A 248 -7.81 -10.22 -1.84
C GLN A 248 -8.13 -11.73 -1.77
N LYS A 249 -8.95 -12.24 -2.69
CA LYS A 249 -9.33 -13.66 -2.75
C LYS A 249 -8.27 -14.50 -3.49
N GLY A 250 -7.32 -13.86 -4.17
CA GLY A 250 -6.35 -14.49 -5.06
C GLY A 250 -6.90 -14.79 -6.45
N ASP A 251 -8.01 -14.15 -6.86
CA ASP A 251 -8.48 -14.24 -8.25
C ASP A 251 -7.58 -13.41 -9.16
N HIS A 252 -7.37 -13.86 -10.40
CA HIS A 252 -6.46 -13.22 -11.35
C HIS A 252 -7.22 -12.49 -12.46
N PHE A 253 -6.73 -11.31 -12.86
CA PHE A 253 -7.40 -10.43 -13.82
C PHE A 253 -6.40 -9.87 -14.84
N SER A 254 -6.51 -10.33 -16.09
CA SER A 254 -5.86 -9.70 -17.26
C SER A 254 -6.74 -8.66 -17.93
N VAL A 255 -8.03 -8.63 -17.57
CA VAL A 255 -9.03 -7.68 -18.06
C VAL A 255 -9.73 -7.07 -16.86
N HIS A 256 -9.91 -5.76 -16.86
CA HIS A 256 -10.58 -5.07 -15.76
C HIS A 256 -12.05 -5.50 -15.66
N PRO A 257 -12.54 -5.93 -14.49
CA PRO A 257 -13.90 -6.47 -14.36
C PRO A 257 -15.00 -5.44 -14.66
N LEU A 258 -14.79 -4.15 -14.40
CA LEU A 258 -15.72 -3.06 -14.74
C LEU A 258 -15.46 -2.43 -16.11
N THR A 259 -14.31 -1.76 -16.30
CA THR A 259 -14.00 -1.02 -17.55
C THR A 259 -13.78 -1.93 -18.77
N LYS A 260 -13.60 -3.24 -18.58
CA LYS A 260 -13.30 -4.22 -19.63
C LYS A 260 -11.99 -3.96 -20.39
N MET A 261 -11.15 -3.06 -19.88
CA MET A 261 -9.84 -2.76 -20.43
C MET A 261 -8.91 -3.97 -20.32
N ASN A 262 -8.13 -4.25 -21.36
CA ASN A 262 -7.00 -5.18 -21.28
C ASN A 262 -5.90 -4.55 -20.43
N LEU A 263 -5.52 -5.23 -19.34
CA LEU A 263 -4.58 -4.71 -18.35
C LEU A 263 -3.13 -5.05 -18.69
N ILE A 264 -2.88 -6.21 -19.29
CA ILE A 264 -1.54 -6.61 -19.73
C ILE A 264 -1.06 -5.69 -20.84
N GLY A 265 0.17 -5.20 -20.74
CA GLY A 265 0.75 -4.22 -21.67
C GLY A 265 0.44 -2.77 -21.33
N PHE A 266 -0.32 -2.50 -20.27
CA PHE A 266 -0.47 -1.13 -19.77
C PHE A 266 0.87 -0.62 -19.22
N THR A 267 1.32 0.54 -19.69
CA THR A 267 2.52 1.21 -19.19
C THR A 267 2.17 2.50 -18.47
N VAL A 268 2.66 2.66 -17.25
CA VAL A 268 2.51 3.89 -16.46
C VAL A 268 3.10 5.08 -17.23
N PRO A 269 2.37 6.20 -17.38
CA PRO A 269 2.88 7.39 -18.09
C PRO A 269 4.08 8.00 -17.35
N ASN A 270 5.08 8.44 -18.11
CA ASN A 270 6.30 9.13 -17.63
C ASN A 270 7.08 8.39 -16.54
N PHE A 271 7.07 7.05 -16.57
CA PHE A 271 7.55 6.23 -15.46
C PHE A 271 9.00 6.51 -15.03
N GLU A 272 9.92 6.79 -15.96
CA GLU A 272 11.31 7.14 -15.62
C GLU A 272 11.41 8.41 -14.77
N VAL A 273 10.60 9.42 -15.07
CA VAL A 273 10.52 10.66 -14.28
C VAL A 273 9.98 10.36 -12.89
N ILE A 274 8.95 9.51 -12.79
CA ILE A 274 8.38 9.08 -11.51
C ILE A 274 9.41 8.33 -10.66
N LYS A 275 10.23 7.44 -11.28
CA LYS A 275 11.32 6.73 -10.59
C LYS A 275 12.36 7.70 -10.01
N GLN A 276 12.72 8.74 -10.75
CA GLN A 276 13.65 9.76 -10.23
C GLN A 276 13.03 10.55 -9.08
N GLN A 277 11.77 10.98 -9.23
CA GLN A 277 11.07 11.75 -8.21
C GLN A 277 10.87 10.97 -6.92
N ILE A 278 10.56 9.66 -6.97
CA ILE A 278 10.38 8.87 -5.75
C ILE A 278 11.69 8.67 -4.97
N LEU A 279 12.84 8.66 -5.67
CA LEU A 279 14.13 8.62 -5.01
C LEU A 279 14.44 9.94 -4.29
N GLU A 280 14.03 11.09 -4.84
CA GLU A 280 14.07 12.37 -4.11
C GLU A 280 13.15 12.35 -2.88
N VAL A 281 11.93 11.81 -3.02
CA VAL A 281 10.97 11.68 -1.91
C VAL A 281 11.56 10.87 -0.76
N ALA A 282 12.21 9.74 -1.06
CA ALA A 282 12.83 8.89 -0.04
C ALA A 282 13.94 9.60 0.75
N LEU A 283 14.53 10.67 0.21
CA LEU A 283 15.60 11.44 0.84
C LEU A 283 15.11 12.68 1.60
N VAL A 284 13.81 12.98 1.60
CA VAL A 284 13.27 14.11 2.37
C VAL A 284 13.43 13.88 3.88
N ILE A 285 13.23 12.64 4.34
CA ILE A 285 13.42 12.22 5.73
C ILE A 285 14.22 10.91 5.73
N PRO A 286 15.55 10.97 5.49
CA PRO A 286 16.37 9.78 5.29
C PRO A 286 16.51 8.90 6.54
N GLU A 287 16.12 9.40 7.72
CA GLU A 287 16.02 8.61 8.96
C GLU A 287 14.87 7.60 8.94
N VAL A 288 13.89 7.76 8.05
CA VAL A 288 12.82 6.79 7.81
C VAL A 288 13.16 6.00 6.55
N ARG A 289 14.06 5.03 6.70
CA ARG A 289 14.73 4.39 5.57
C ARG A 289 13.83 3.49 4.73
N TYR A 290 12.83 2.83 5.30
CA TYR A 290 11.98 1.84 4.63
C TYR A 290 10.52 2.30 4.57
N VAL A 291 10.07 2.78 3.41
CA VAL A 291 8.73 3.38 3.25
C VAL A 291 8.06 2.88 1.98
N GLY A 292 6.78 2.51 2.09
CA GLY A 292 5.90 2.29 0.96
C GLY A 292 5.13 3.55 0.60
N TRP A 293 5.41 4.14 -0.54
CA TRP A 293 4.73 5.34 -1.02
C TRP A 293 3.61 4.93 -1.96
N ASP A 294 2.37 5.30 -1.66
CA ASP A 294 1.31 5.27 -2.69
C ASP A 294 1.37 6.59 -3.43
N ILE A 295 1.77 6.50 -4.69
CA ILE A 295 1.84 7.65 -5.60
C ILE A 295 0.88 7.46 -6.75
N SER A 296 0.47 8.55 -7.37
CA SER A 296 -0.20 8.53 -8.66
C SER A 296 0.52 9.48 -9.62
N VAL A 297 0.04 9.56 -10.86
CA VAL A 297 0.58 10.47 -11.86
C VAL A 297 -0.44 11.59 -12.06
N ASN A 298 -0.03 12.84 -11.87
CA ASN A 298 -0.92 13.99 -12.07
C ASN A 298 -1.12 14.31 -13.55
N VAL A 299 -2.00 15.26 -13.86
CA VAL A 299 -2.31 15.68 -15.25
C VAL A 299 -1.10 16.17 -16.04
N SER A 300 -0.07 16.69 -15.37
CA SER A 300 1.19 17.12 -16.00
C SER A 300 2.18 15.97 -16.21
N GLY A 301 1.83 14.76 -15.77
CA GLY A 301 2.69 13.59 -15.91
C GLY A 301 3.80 13.50 -14.86
N ASN A 302 3.69 14.22 -13.74
CA ASN A 302 4.62 14.16 -12.61
C ASN A 302 4.05 13.31 -11.47
N LEU A 303 4.92 12.92 -10.56
CA LEU A 303 4.59 12.21 -9.33
C LEU A 303 3.68 13.06 -8.45
N GLU A 304 2.63 12.42 -7.95
CA GLU A 304 1.76 12.93 -6.90
C GLU A 304 1.76 11.93 -5.75
N ILE A 305 2.22 12.33 -4.56
CA ILE A 305 2.08 11.45 -3.39
C ILE A 305 0.64 11.48 -2.90
N ILE A 306 0.08 10.30 -2.64
CA ILE A 306 -1.24 10.12 -2.03
C ILE A 306 -1.08 9.85 -0.53
N GLU A 307 -0.17 8.93 -0.18
CA GLU A 307 0.17 8.60 1.22
C GLU A 307 1.57 7.98 1.34
N GLY A 308 2.20 8.16 2.49
CA GLY A 308 3.42 7.45 2.87
C GLY A 308 3.14 6.40 3.96
N ASN A 309 3.69 5.19 3.79
CA ASN A 309 3.48 4.07 4.71
C ASN A 309 4.83 3.63 5.33
N PRO A 310 5.23 4.17 6.50
CA PRO A 310 6.45 3.75 7.19
C PRO A 310 6.36 2.33 7.80
N PHE A 311 5.21 1.67 7.66
CA PHE A 311 4.98 0.27 7.98
C PHE A 311 4.30 -0.43 6.79
N THR A 312 5.00 -0.50 5.65
CA THR A 312 4.40 -1.00 4.41
C THR A 312 4.13 -2.51 4.43
N GLY A 313 3.03 -2.89 3.77
CA GLY A 313 2.70 -4.27 3.45
C GLY A 313 3.65 -4.89 2.43
N THR A 314 3.51 -6.19 2.24
CA THR A 314 4.37 -7.02 1.41
C THR A 314 3.77 -7.24 0.02
N PHE A 315 3.97 -6.29 -0.89
CA PHE A 315 3.48 -6.38 -2.27
C PHE A 315 4.42 -7.26 -3.11
N GLN A 316 4.02 -8.49 -3.42
CA GLN A 316 4.81 -9.46 -4.18
C GLN A 316 3.87 -10.40 -4.93
N LEU A 317 4.35 -11.02 -6.01
CA LEU A 317 3.54 -12.00 -6.73
C LEU A 317 3.44 -13.33 -5.96
N PRO A 318 2.27 -14.00 -5.98
CA PRO A 318 2.15 -15.39 -5.54
C PRO A 318 2.97 -16.33 -6.43
N ALA A 319 3.25 -17.53 -5.94
CA ALA A 319 4.09 -18.51 -6.64
C ALA A 319 3.57 -18.87 -8.05
N SER A 320 2.27 -18.90 -8.27
CA SER A 320 1.67 -19.22 -9.57
C SER A 320 1.90 -18.15 -10.63
N LEU A 321 2.17 -16.90 -10.23
CA LEU A 321 2.41 -15.77 -11.14
C LEU A 321 3.88 -15.37 -11.24
N ALA A 322 4.71 -15.72 -10.26
CA ALA A 322 6.13 -15.43 -10.27
C ALA A 322 6.90 -16.44 -11.14
N LEU A 323 7.59 -15.97 -12.19
CA LEU A 323 8.33 -16.79 -13.17
C LEU A 323 9.25 -17.84 -12.52
N ASN A 324 9.97 -17.48 -11.45
CA ASN A 324 10.89 -18.35 -10.71
C ASN A 324 10.45 -18.61 -9.25
N LYS A 325 9.24 -18.15 -8.87
CA LYS A 325 8.72 -18.19 -7.48
C LYS A 325 9.68 -17.56 -6.47
N MET A 326 10.38 -16.51 -6.86
CA MET A 326 11.23 -15.73 -5.95
C MET A 326 10.49 -14.49 -5.48
N GLY A 327 10.55 -14.24 -4.18
CA GLY A 327 10.07 -13.01 -3.56
C GLY A 327 11.14 -11.92 -3.54
N VAL A 328 10.85 -10.83 -2.82
CA VAL A 328 11.64 -9.58 -2.87
C VAL A 328 12.83 -9.56 -1.91
N MET A 329 12.96 -10.50 -0.96
CA MET A 329 14.05 -10.47 0.02
C MET A 329 15.45 -10.44 -0.60
N PRO A 330 15.77 -11.18 -1.69
CA PRO A 330 17.09 -11.11 -2.31
C PRO A 330 17.47 -9.73 -2.85
N VAL A 331 16.47 -8.94 -3.27
CA VAL A 331 16.68 -7.54 -3.69
C VAL A 331 16.90 -6.69 -2.45
N LEU A 332 15.97 -6.72 -1.49
CA LEU A 332 16.03 -5.89 -0.29
C LEU A 332 17.30 -6.16 0.55
N SER A 333 17.73 -7.41 0.67
CA SER A 333 18.88 -7.80 1.49
C SER A 333 20.22 -7.25 1.00
N GLN A 334 20.29 -6.75 -0.24
CA GLN A 334 21.50 -6.10 -0.76
C GLN A 334 21.78 -4.76 -0.07
N TYR A 335 20.73 -4.13 0.49
CA TYR A 335 20.79 -2.79 1.06
C TYR A 335 20.69 -2.77 2.59
N LEU A 336 20.29 -3.90 3.21
CA LEU A 336 20.24 -4.04 4.67
C LEU A 336 21.66 -4.13 5.26
N ASP A 337 21.82 -3.65 6.50
CA ASP A 337 23.10 -3.60 7.23
C ASP A 337 23.47 -4.89 7.97
#